data_AF-A0A6I3L568-F1
#
_entry.id   AF-A0A6I3L568-F1
#
_cell.length_a   1.000
_cell.length_b   1.000
_cell.length_c   1.000
_cell.angle_alpha   90.00
_cell.angle_beta   90.00
_cell.angle_gamma   90.00
#
_symmetry.space_group_name_H-M   'P 1'
#
loop_
_entity.id
_entity.type
_entity.pdbx_description
1 polymer ?
#
loop_
_entity_poly.entity_id
_entity_poly.type
_entity_poly.pdbx_seq_one_letter_code
_entity_poly.pdbx_strand_id
1 'polypeptide(L)'
;MTVAMLATACGGGSTGGGSNPTAGQPPTSTTRLLENAPAPDPTTPDGVAVTALEQIYTWYPATESEGDALRRARKWLGPTLIRTLDNPSTSVATPRPSLRWADWAKAGAHVEAFAFASGEKAPTGADPNRQQYKIGIEQTVVYPDGKRESLPPATVVATVVRGPTGGWLLDEFR
;
A
#
# COMPACT_ATOMS: atom_id res chain seq x y z
N MET A 1 29.14 27.78 -60.53
CA MET A 1 27.77 27.39 -60.90
C MET A 1 26.80 28.32 -60.17
N THR A 2 26.12 29.14 -60.97
CA THR A 2 24.96 30.01 -60.68
C THR A 2 23.81 29.17 -60.07
N VAL A 3 22.87 29.67 -59.25
CA VAL A 3 21.69 30.50 -59.62
C VAL A 3 21.11 31.20 -58.37
N ALA A 4 20.55 32.40 -58.59
CA ALA A 4 19.89 33.29 -57.63
C ALA A 4 18.36 33.03 -57.49
N MET A 5 17.65 33.94 -56.78
CA MET A 5 16.20 34.28 -56.75
C MET A 5 15.58 34.06 -55.35
N LEU A 6 15.15 35.06 -54.57
CA LEU A 6 14.07 36.08 -54.65
C LEU A 6 12.95 35.78 -53.64
N ALA A 7 12.33 36.86 -53.15
CA ALA A 7 11.49 36.99 -51.95
C ALA A 7 10.08 36.36 -52.02
N THR A 8 9.45 36.14 -50.85
CA THR A 8 8.04 36.51 -50.61
C THR A 8 7.70 36.53 -49.11
N ALA A 9 6.96 37.56 -48.69
CA ALA A 9 6.30 37.68 -47.40
C ALA A 9 4.80 37.40 -47.55
N CYS A 10 4.19 36.76 -46.56
CA CYS A 10 2.77 36.72 -46.13
C CYS A 10 2.74 35.67 -44.99
N GLY A 11 2.27 35.89 -43.76
CA GLY A 11 1.06 36.58 -43.34
C GLY A 11 0.01 35.53 -42.92
N GLY A 12 -0.18 35.33 -41.62
CA GLY A 12 -1.47 34.88 -41.04
C GLY A 12 -1.56 33.44 -40.50
N GLY A 13 -2.01 33.34 -39.24
CA GLY A 13 -3.00 32.34 -38.84
C GLY A 13 -2.52 31.18 -37.97
N SER A 14 -2.97 31.19 -36.71
CA SER A 14 -2.92 30.12 -35.71
C SER A 14 -3.21 28.71 -36.26
N THR A 15 -2.67 27.67 -35.61
CA THR A 15 -3.40 26.65 -34.82
C THR A 15 -2.58 25.34 -34.74
N GLY A 16 -2.34 24.84 -33.52
CA GLY A 16 -2.21 23.40 -33.26
C GLY A 16 -0.92 22.71 -33.66
N GLY A 17 0.22 23.11 -33.07
CA GLY A 17 1.44 22.29 -33.06
C GLY A 17 1.33 21.16 -32.05
N GLY A 18 0.76 20.03 -32.47
CA GLY A 18 0.57 18.83 -31.66
C GLY A 18 1.89 18.29 -31.09
N SER A 19 2.06 18.48 -29.79
CA SER A 19 2.99 17.70 -28.99
C SER A 19 2.17 16.63 -28.27
N ASN A 20 2.03 15.47 -28.88
CA ASN A 20 1.50 14.27 -28.21
C ASN A 20 2.68 13.31 -27.99
N PRO A 21 2.60 12.45 -26.98
CA PRO A 21 3.09 12.71 -25.64
C PRO A 21 4.35 11.87 -25.38
N THR A 22 5.24 12.32 -24.51
CA THR A 22 6.23 11.40 -23.93
C THR A 22 5.47 10.32 -23.18
N ALA A 23 5.37 9.17 -23.82
CA ALA A 23 4.70 7.99 -23.33
C ALA A 23 5.25 7.63 -21.95
N GLY A 24 4.32 7.21 -21.09
CA GLY A 24 4.50 7.06 -19.67
C GLY A 24 5.78 6.37 -19.29
N GLN A 25 6.57 7.06 -18.47
CA GLN A 25 7.36 6.35 -17.49
C GLN A 25 6.33 5.68 -16.57
N PRO A 26 6.21 4.34 -16.56
CA PRO A 26 5.35 3.69 -15.59
C PRO A 26 5.81 4.16 -14.20
N PRO A 27 4.91 4.42 -13.25
CA PRO A 27 5.35 4.61 -11.88
C PRO A 27 6.20 3.38 -11.55
N THR A 28 7.47 3.58 -11.22
CA THR A 28 8.28 2.52 -10.64
C THR A 28 7.67 2.26 -9.28
N SER A 29 6.66 1.38 -9.24
CA SER A 29 6.09 0.91 -7.98
C SER A 29 7.25 0.32 -7.18
N THR A 30 7.36 0.69 -5.90
CA THR A 30 8.44 0.19 -5.03
C THR A 30 8.39 -1.34 -4.96
N THR A 31 7.21 -1.93 -5.16
CA THR A 31 6.97 -3.36 -5.42
C THR A 31 7.98 -3.95 -6.40
N ARG A 32 8.26 -3.28 -7.53
CA ARG A 32 9.18 -3.81 -8.55
C ARG A 32 10.66 -3.76 -8.15
N LEU A 33 11.00 -2.90 -7.20
CA LEU A 33 12.35 -2.82 -6.66
C LEU A 33 12.53 -3.76 -5.46
N LEU A 34 11.43 -4.12 -4.78
CA LEU A 34 11.43 -4.93 -3.57
C LEU A 34 11.00 -6.39 -3.77
N GLU A 35 10.55 -6.77 -4.97
CA GLU A 35 10.31 -8.17 -5.38
C GLU A 35 11.58 -9.06 -5.26
N ASN A 36 12.77 -8.46 -5.19
CA ASN A 36 14.04 -9.15 -4.91
C ASN A 36 14.49 -9.08 -3.43
N ALA A 37 13.73 -8.42 -2.55
CA ALA A 37 14.08 -8.36 -1.13
C ALA A 37 13.75 -9.72 -0.46
N PRO A 38 14.55 -10.13 0.53
CA PRO A 38 14.21 -11.31 1.32
C PRO A 38 12.83 -11.15 1.93
N ALA A 39 12.04 -12.22 1.92
CA ALA A 39 10.74 -12.24 2.55
C ALA A 39 10.87 -11.83 4.05
N PRO A 40 9.91 -11.08 4.59
CA PRO A 40 9.94 -10.67 5.99
C PRO A 40 9.97 -11.90 6.90
N ASP A 41 10.84 -11.91 7.91
CA ASP A 41 10.91 -13.00 8.90
C ASP A 41 9.84 -12.80 9.98
N PRO A 42 8.76 -13.60 10.02
CA PRO A 42 7.65 -13.42 10.96
C PRO A 42 8.01 -13.76 12.42
N THR A 43 9.27 -14.08 12.72
CA THR A 43 9.78 -14.22 14.09
C THR A 43 10.45 -12.95 14.61
N THR A 44 10.79 -12.04 13.70
CA THR A 44 11.37 -10.73 14.02
C THR A 44 10.27 -9.68 14.25
N PRO A 45 10.54 -8.67 15.06
CA PRO A 45 9.59 -7.60 15.35
C PRO A 45 9.15 -6.84 14.08
N ASP A 46 10.08 -6.52 13.19
CA ASP A 46 9.80 -5.88 11.89
C ASP A 46 9.05 -6.82 10.95
N GLY A 47 9.44 -8.10 10.86
CA GLY A 47 8.75 -9.04 9.99
C GLY A 47 7.33 -9.37 10.45
N VAL A 48 7.05 -9.37 11.77
CA VAL A 48 5.67 -9.42 12.28
C VAL A 48 4.89 -8.19 11.85
N ALA A 49 5.47 -6.99 11.97
CA ALA A 49 4.79 -5.76 11.56
C ALA A 49 4.43 -5.79 10.06
N VAL A 50 5.38 -6.17 9.21
CA VAL A 50 5.19 -6.30 7.77
C VAL A 50 4.13 -7.35 7.46
N THR A 51 4.28 -8.56 7.98
CA THR A 51 3.35 -9.69 7.72
C THR A 51 1.92 -9.36 8.19
N ALA A 52 1.78 -8.74 9.36
CA ALA A 52 0.48 -8.36 9.90
C ALA A 52 -0.20 -7.31 9.03
N LEU A 53 0.53 -6.25 8.65
CA LEU A 53 -0.03 -5.17 7.83
C LEU A 53 -0.34 -5.63 6.40
N GLU A 54 0.50 -6.46 5.80
CA GLU A 54 0.20 -7.07 4.49
C GLU A 54 -1.13 -7.83 4.52
N GLN A 55 -1.37 -8.61 5.58
CA GLN A 55 -2.63 -9.35 5.74
C GLN A 55 -3.84 -8.43 5.98
N ILE A 56 -3.67 -7.36 6.76
CA ILE A 56 -4.73 -6.38 7.08
C ILE A 56 -5.12 -5.55 5.84
N TYR A 57 -4.17 -5.23 4.96
CA TYR A 57 -4.39 -4.43 3.76
C TYR A 57 -4.68 -5.26 2.51
N THR A 58 -4.57 -6.59 2.57
CA THR A 58 -5.06 -7.50 1.53
C THR A 58 -6.55 -7.76 1.73
N TRP A 59 -7.35 -7.40 0.74
CA TRP A 59 -8.82 -7.43 0.82
C TRP A 59 -9.43 -8.33 -0.25
N TYR A 60 -10.49 -9.04 0.12
CA TYR A 60 -11.28 -9.84 -0.81
C TYR A 60 -12.75 -9.39 -0.84
N PRO A 61 -13.08 -8.21 -1.39
CA PRO A 61 -14.44 -7.65 -1.33
C PRO A 61 -15.57 -8.56 -1.84
N ALA A 62 -15.27 -9.50 -2.74
CA ALA A 62 -16.24 -10.46 -3.26
C ALA A 62 -16.63 -11.57 -2.27
N THR A 63 -15.78 -11.88 -1.29
CA THR A 63 -15.97 -13.01 -0.34
C THR A 63 -15.91 -12.60 1.12
N GLU A 64 -15.27 -11.47 1.42
CA GLU A 64 -15.08 -10.91 2.75
C GLU A 64 -15.97 -9.67 2.92
N SER A 65 -16.51 -9.47 4.12
CA SER A 65 -17.10 -8.21 4.54
C SER A 65 -16.00 -7.23 4.96
N GLU A 66 -16.36 -5.95 5.03
CA GLU A 66 -15.48 -4.93 5.59
C GLU A 66 -15.01 -5.33 7.00
N GLY A 67 -13.70 -5.30 7.23
CA GLY A 67 -13.06 -5.70 8.50
C GLY A 67 -12.79 -7.21 8.68
N ASP A 68 -13.22 -8.08 7.77
CA ASP A 68 -12.81 -9.50 7.81
C ASP A 68 -11.29 -9.67 7.66
N ALA A 69 -10.63 -8.82 6.88
CA ALA A 69 -9.17 -8.81 6.78
C ALA A 69 -8.48 -8.63 8.15
N LEU A 70 -9.02 -7.76 9.01
CA LEU A 70 -8.51 -7.58 10.38
C LEU A 70 -8.79 -8.82 11.25
N ARG A 71 -9.95 -9.49 11.07
CA ARG A 71 -10.25 -10.76 11.73
C ARG A 71 -9.30 -11.88 11.31
N ARG A 72 -8.97 -11.99 10.02
CA ARG A 72 -7.99 -12.95 9.49
C ARG A 72 -6.59 -12.69 10.06
N ALA A 73 -6.22 -11.42 10.24
CA ALA A 73 -4.95 -11.04 10.83
C ALA A 73 -4.87 -11.25 12.36
N ARG A 74 -5.96 -11.66 13.05
CA ARG A 74 -6.06 -11.74 14.53
C ARG A 74 -4.89 -12.46 15.20
N LYS A 75 -4.32 -13.50 14.59
CA LYS A 75 -3.17 -14.24 15.13
C LYS A 75 -1.89 -13.41 15.29
N TRP A 76 -1.79 -12.31 14.54
CA TRP A 76 -0.65 -11.39 14.58
C TRP A 76 -0.91 -10.17 15.47
N LEU A 77 -2.12 -10.02 16.00
CA LEU A 77 -2.53 -8.83 16.73
C LEU A 77 -2.21 -8.95 18.21
N GLY A 78 -1.76 -7.84 18.78
CA GLY A 78 -1.53 -7.63 20.19
C GLY A 78 -2.85 -7.31 20.93
N PRO A 79 -2.80 -7.26 22.27
CA PRO A 79 -3.96 -7.05 23.11
C PRO A 79 -4.76 -5.78 22.78
N THR A 80 -4.09 -4.69 22.39
CA THR A 80 -4.76 -3.42 22.06
C THR A 80 -5.59 -3.55 20.79
N LEU A 81 -5.02 -4.03 19.69
CA LEU A 81 -5.76 -4.26 18.43
C LEU A 81 -6.85 -5.33 18.56
N ILE A 82 -6.62 -6.38 19.36
CA ILE A 82 -7.66 -7.38 19.64
C ILE A 82 -8.85 -6.73 20.36
N ARG A 83 -8.60 -5.86 21.35
CA ARG A 83 -9.66 -5.13 22.05
C ARG A 83 -10.44 -4.20 21.10
N THR A 84 -9.74 -3.54 20.18
CA THR A 84 -10.37 -2.75 19.12
C THR A 84 -11.25 -3.60 18.23
N LEU A 85 -10.76 -4.76 17.79
CA LEU A 85 -11.52 -5.70 16.97
C LEU A 85 -12.78 -6.22 17.68
N ASP A 86 -12.66 -6.52 18.98
CA ASP A 86 -13.76 -7.01 19.81
C ASP A 86 -14.74 -5.88 20.21
N ASN A 87 -14.34 -4.61 20.05
CA ASN A 87 -15.14 -3.43 20.40
C ASN A 87 -15.13 -2.38 19.27
N PRO A 88 -15.89 -2.63 18.18
CA PRO A 88 -15.86 -1.82 16.95
C PRO A 88 -16.39 -0.38 17.14
N SER A 89 -16.93 -0.06 18.32
CA SER A 89 -17.26 1.31 18.76
C SER A 89 -16.03 2.23 18.85
N THR A 90 -14.82 1.66 18.87
CA THR A 90 -13.57 2.42 18.90
C THR A 90 -13.09 2.69 17.49
N SER A 91 -13.18 3.96 17.07
CA SER A 91 -12.65 4.52 15.82
C SER A 91 -11.11 4.44 15.72
N VAL A 92 -10.52 3.26 15.89
CA VAL A 92 -9.21 3.04 15.28
C VAL A 92 -9.44 3.16 13.79
N ALA A 93 -8.57 3.92 13.12
CA ALA A 93 -8.59 4.07 11.68
C ALA A 93 -8.22 2.74 11.03
N THR A 94 -9.09 1.73 11.15
CA THR A 94 -9.13 0.59 10.24
C THR A 94 -9.08 1.21 8.86
N PRO A 95 -8.14 0.80 7.99
CA PRO A 95 -8.01 1.41 6.68
C PRO A 95 -9.39 1.40 6.06
N ARG A 96 -9.93 2.62 5.86
CA ARG A 96 -11.34 2.76 5.57
C ARG A 96 -11.58 1.94 4.31
N PRO A 97 -12.46 0.93 4.34
CA PRO A 97 -12.86 0.23 3.14
C PRO A 97 -13.29 1.35 2.20
N SER A 98 -12.56 1.46 1.09
CA SER A 98 -12.66 2.61 0.22
C SER A 98 -14.13 2.78 -0.17
N LEU A 99 -14.54 3.99 -0.57
CA LEU A 99 -15.88 4.20 -1.16
C LEU A 99 -16.17 3.25 -2.35
N ARG A 100 -15.16 2.50 -2.82
CA ARG A 100 -15.21 1.54 -3.91
C ARG A 100 -15.26 0.07 -3.44
N TRP A 101 -15.34 -0.24 -2.15
CA TRP A 101 -15.45 -1.64 -1.68
C TRP A 101 -16.61 -2.37 -2.36
N ALA A 102 -17.79 -1.75 -2.38
CA ALA A 102 -18.97 -2.31 -3.03
C ALA A 102 -18.80 -2.46 -4.55
N ASP A 103 -18.06 -1.55 -5.20
CA ASP A 103 -17.79 -1.62 -6.64
C ASP A 103 -16.80 -2.75 -6.97
N TRP A 104 -15.75 -2.91 -6.16
CA TRP A 104 -14.80 -4.02 -6.29
C TRP A 104 -15.48 -5.36 -6.02
N ALA A 105 -16.36 -5.44 -5.02
CA ALA A 105 -17.14 -6.63 -4.72
C ALA A 105 -18.02 -7.03 -5.92
N LYS A 106 -18.76 -6.08 -6.49
CA LYS A 106 -19.59 -6.31 -7.69
C LYS A 106 -18.76 -6.72 -8.91
N ALA A 107 -17.57 -6.16 -9.06
CA ALA A 107 -16.65 -6.48 -10.15
C ALA A 107 -15.89 -7.79 -9.95
N GLY A 108 -16.03 -8.46 -8.80
CA GLY A 108 -15.25 -9.66 -8.46
C GLY A 108 -13.76 -9.39 -8.30
N ALA A 109 -13.38 -8.14 -8.00
CA ALA A 109 -11.98 -7.74 -7.83
C ALA A 109 -11.48 -8.05 -6.42
N HIS A 110 -10.19 -8.32 -6.30
CA HIS A 110 -9.48 -8.42 -5.01
C HIS A 110 -8.37 -7.36 -4.93
N VAL A 111 -7.97 -7.02 -3.71
CA VAL A 111 -6.90 -6.04 -3.47
C VAL A 111 -5.72 -6.76 -2.84
N GLU A 112 -4.62 -6.81 -3.57
CA GLU A 112 -3.34 -7.33 -3.10
C GLU A 112 -2.56 -6.20 -2.43
N ALA A 113 -2.05 -6.44 -1.24
CA ALA A 113 -1.15 -5.51 -0.57
C ALA A 113 0.28 -6.04 -0.56
N PHE A 114 1.21 -5.12 -0.65
CA PHE A 114 2.62 -5.36 -0.43
C PHE A 114 3.09 -4.40 0.67
N ALA A 115 3.59 -4.96 1.77
CA ALA A 115 4.09 -4.19 2.90
C ALA A 115 5.61 -4.34 3.01
N PHE A 116 6.29 -3.28 3.45
CA PHE A 116 7.73 -3.32 3.67
C PHE A 116 8.19 -2.38 4.77
N ALA A 117 9.14 -2.83 5.58
CA ALA A 117 9.76 -1.97 6.57
C ALA A 117 10.68 -0.97 5.87
N SER A 118 10.47 0.31 6.15
CA SER A 118 11.45 1.34 5.81
C SER A 118 12.70 1.08 6.65
N GLY A 119 13.89 1.25 6.06
CA GLY A 119 15.16 1.23 6.81
C GLY A 119 15.26 2.33 7.88
N GLU A 120 14.33 3.29 7.86
CA GLU A 120 14.18 4.31 8.90
C GLU A 120 13.64 3.68 10.19
N LYS A 121 14.55 3.41 11.12
CA LYS A 121 14.19 2.90 12.44
C LYS A 121 13.63 4.05 13.28
N ALA A 122 12.43 3.87 13.84
CA ALA A 122 11.92 4.80 14.84
C ALA A 122 12.92 4.87 16.02
N PRO A 123 13.01 6.00 16.75
CA PRO A 123 13.86 6.08 17.93
C PRO A 123 13.54 4.90 18.84
N THR A 124 14.56 4.13 19.23
CA THR A 124 14.39 3.06 20.21
C THR A 124 13.80 3.67 21.47
N GLY A 125 12.54 3.34 21.76
CA GLY A 125 11.93 3.66 23.04
C GLY A 125 12.70 2.99 24.17
N ALA A 126 12.51 3.49 25.40
CA ALA A 126 13.16 2.93 26.58
C ALA A 126 12.74 1.48 26.89
N ASP A 127 11.64 0.99 26.31
CA ASP A 127 11.11 -0.35 26.54
C ASP A 127 11.60 -1.35 25.46
N PRO A 128 12.45 -2.32 25.80
CA PRO A 128 12.88 -3.35 24.86
C PRO A 128 11.77 -4.32 24.44
N ASN A 129 10.61 -4.29 25.10
CA ASN A 129 9.44 -5.11 24.76
C ASN A 129 8.48 -4.41 23.80
N ARG A 130 8.77 -3.16 23.39
CA ARG A 130 7.96 -2.38 22.47
C ARG A 130 8.83 -1.76 21.39
N GLN A 131 8.52 -2.02 20.13
CA GLN A 131 9.29 -1.50 19.00
C GLN A 131 8.38 -0.87 17.95
N GLN A 132 8.87 0.19 17.31
CA GLN A 132 8.15 0.94 16.30
C GLN A 132 8.86 0.89 14.96
N TYR A 133 8.07 0.70 13.90
CA TYR A 133 8.54 0.57 12.53
C TYR A 133 7.70 1.42 11.61
N LYS A 134 8.36 2.12 10.70
CA LYS A 134 7.69 2.80 9.60
C LYS A 134 7.53 1.79 8.46
N ILE A 135 6.30 1.45 8.12
CA ILE A 135 5.97 0.45 7.10
C ILE A 135 5.35 1.16 5.90
N GLY A 136 5.93 0.96 4.72
CA GLY A 136 5.33 1.34 3.45
C GLY A 136 4.35 0.26 2.99
N ILE A 137 3.21 0.67 2.45
CA ILE A 137 2.16 -0.22 1.96
C ILE A 137 1.79 0.21 0.54
N GLU A 138 1.86 -0.71 -0.39
CA GLU A 138 1.38 -0.55 -1.75
C GLU A 138 0.22 -1.52 -1.97
N GLN A 139 -0.89 -1.03 -2.52
CA GLN A 139 -2.05 -1.85 -2.81
C GLN A 139 -2.34 -1.84 -4.30
N THR A 140 -2.68 -3.01 -4.85
CA THR A 140 -3.08 -3.18 -6.25
C THR A 140 -4.42 -3.89 -6.29
N VAL A 141 -5.41 -3.27 -6.92
CA VAL A 141 -6.69 -3.91 -7.24
C VAL A 141 -6.47 -4.79 -8.47
N VAL A 142 -6.81 -6.06 -8.36
CA VAL A 142 -6.75 -7.04 -9.43
C VAL A 142 -8.18 -7.43 -9.81
N TYR A 143 -8.53 -7.19 -11.06
CA TYR A 143 -9.83 -7.53 -11.62
C TYR A 143 -9.78 -8.91 -12.30
N PRO A 144 -10.93 -9.61 -12.40
CA PRO A 144 -10.98 -10.94 -13.02
C PRO A 144 -10.65 -10.94 -14.52
N ASP A 145 -10.73 -9.80 -15.19
CA ASP A 145 -10.30 -9.59 -16.59
C ASP A 145 -8.77 -9.45 -16.74
N GLY A 146 -8.03 -9.52 -15.63
CA GLY A 146 -6.58 -9.34 -15.58
C GLY A 146 -6.12 -7.88 -15.48
N LYS A 147 -7.05 -6.91 -15.50
CA LYS A 147 -6.73 -5.50 -15.28
C LYS A 147 -6.19 -5.31 -13.86
N ARG A 148 -5.16 -4.49 -13.74
CA ARG A 148 -4.56 -4.09 -12.46
C ARG A 148 -4.64 -2.58 -12.29
N GLU A 149 -5.03 -2.14 -11.11
CA GLU A 149 -5.11 -0.72 -10.73
C GLU A 149 -4.32 -0.49 -9.45
N SER A 150 -3.22 0.26 -9.52
CA SER A 150 -2.46 0.64 -8.33
C SER A 150 -3.22 1.70 -7.54
N LEU A 151 -3.38 1.48 -6.23
CA LEU A 151 -3.91 2.48 -5.31
C LEU A 151 -2.79 3.41 -4.84
N PRO A 152 -3.13 4.61 -4.32
CA PRO A 152 -2.15 5.49 -3.71
C PRO A 152 -1.38 4.77 -2.59
N PRO A 153 -0.04 4.86 -2.56
CA PRO A 153 0.75 4.22 -1.51
C PRO A 153 0.43 4.84 -0.15
N ALA A 154 0.42 4.01 0.87
CA ALA A 154 0.23 4.41 2.26
C ALA A 154 1.52 4.18 3.06
N THR A 155 1.68 4.95 4.14
CA THR A 155 2.75 4.73 5.10
C THR A 155 2.13 4.73 6.48
N VAL A 156 2.46 3.71 7.27
CA VAL A 156 1.95 3.56 8.64
C VAL A 156 3.12 3.41 9.61
N VAL A 157 2.91 3.86 10.84
CA VAL A 157 3.79 3.56 11.96
C VAL A 157 3.20 2.39 12.72
N ALA A 158 3.83 1.22 12.60
CA ALA A 158 3.48 0.01 13.32
C ALA A 158 4.19 -0.03 14.66
N THR A 159 3.48 -0.35 15.73
CA THR A 159 4.08 -0.74 17.00
C THR A 159 3.86 -2.23 17.22
N VAL A 160 4.95 -2.94 17.49
CA VAL A 160 4.93 -4.33 17.95
C VAL A 160 5.31 -4.43 19.41
N VAL A 161 4.70 -5.37 20.12
CA VAL A 161 4.99 -5.70 21.52
C VAL A 161 5.30 -7.18 21.68
N ARG A 162 6.08 -7.53 22.71
CA ARG A 162 6.23 -8.94 23.09
C ARG A 162 4.93 -9.47 23.66
N GLY A 163 4.43 -10.55 23.06
CA GLY A 163 3.30 -11.31 23.54
C GLY A 163 3.66 -12.22 24.73
N PRO A 164 2.64 -12.77 25.41
CA PRO A 164 2.82 -13.60 26.61
C PRO A 164 3.56 -14.91 26.36
N THR A 165 3.58 -15.39 25.11
CA THR A 165 4.30 -16.59 24.67
C THR A 165 5.73 -16.31 24.19
N GLY A 166 6.19 -15.05 24.29
CA GLY A 166 7.54 -14.62 23.90
C GLY A 166 7.71 -14.17 22.45
N GLY A 167 6.70 -14.40 21.59
CA GLY A 167 6.66 -13.91 20.20
C GLY A 167 6.29 -12.43 20.08
N TRP A 168 6.49 -11.83 18.92
CA TRP A 168 6.08 -10.44 18.64
C TRP A 168 4.65 -10.38 18.11
N LEU A 169 3.93 -9.33 18.48
CA LEU A 169 2.55 -9.07 18.04
C LEU A 169 2.38 -7.59 17.70
N LEU A 170 1.62 -7.28 16.65
CA LEU A 170 1.26 -5.91 16.26
C LEU A 170 0.23 -5.35 17.25
N ASP A 171 0.63 -4.40 18.09
CA ASP A 171 -0.27 -3.84 19.12
C ASP A 171 -1.04 -2.60 18.65
N GLU A 172 -0.47 -1.79 17.76
CA GLU A 172 -1.12 -0.62 17.17
C GLU A 172 -0.49 -0.26 15.81
N PHE A 173 -1.24 0.44 14.97
CA PHE A 173 -0.71 1.12 13.78
C PHE A 173 -1.47 2.42 13.53
N ARG A 174 -0.81 3.43 12.96
CA ARG A 174 -1.39 4.74 12.62
C ARG A 174 -0.77 5.37 11.39
#